data_AF-A0A1W0BB58-F1
#
_entry.id   AF-A0A1W0BB58-F1
#
_cell.length_a   1.000
_cell.length_b   1.000
_cell.length_c   1.000
_cell.angle_alpha   90.00
_cell.angle_beta   90.00
_cell.angle_gamma   90.00
#
_symmetry.space_group_name_H-M   'P 1'
#
loop_
_entity.id
_entity.type
_entity.pdbx_description
1 polymer ?
#
loop_
_entity_poly.entity_id
_entity_poly.type
_entity_poly.pdbx_seq_one_letter_code
_entity_poly.pdbx_strand_id
1 'polypeptide(L)'
;MHGDYYASNVVVHAGAIVGLSDWDEASLAPPEWELAGAAWEWGDGQTTLDLTAVHQFVDDYLHAGGTATSIDETTLKQLIRARIRSEVAYDRATITGDDDTEEDRAYQERQLCAFRALRPVARMSASTAEHQVPSTGSTPSPRRSN
;
A
#
# COMPACT_ATOMS: atom_id res chain seq x y z
N MET A 1 -10.05 -4.09 12.46
CA MET A 1 -8.96 -3.12 12.36
C MET A 1 -9.34 -1.89 13.17
N HIS A 2 -8.37 -1.14 13.68
CA HIS A 2 -8.59 0.07 14.48
C HIS A 2 -9.16 1.20 13.62
N GLY A 3 -8.70 1.32 12.37
CA GLY A 3 -9.13 2.38 11.44
C GLY A 3 -8.28 3.64 11.58
N ASP A 4 -7.95 4.01 12.82
CA ASP A 4 -7.24 5.26 13.12
C ASP A 4 -5.93 5.05 13.92
N TYR A 5 -5.04 4.15 13.47
CA TYR A 5 -3.82 3.80 14.22
C TYR A 5 -2.68 4.84 14.07
N TYR A 6 -2.88 6.00 14.71
CA TYR A 6 -1.91 7.10 14.80
C TYR A 6 -1.20 7.17 16.14
N ALA A 7 -0.05 7.86 16.18
CA ALA A 7 0.71 8.04 17.42
C ALA A 7 -0.11 8.69 18.56
N SER A 8 -1.05 9.57 18.23
CA SER A 8 -1.97 10.21 19.19
C SER A 8 -2.92 9.22 19.88
N ASN A 9 -3.21 8.10 19.22
CA ASN A 9 -4.16 7.08 19.70
C ASN A 9 -3.48 5.91 20.40
N VAL A 10 -2.14 5.91 20.49
CA VAL A 10 -1.35 4.88 21.15
C VAL A 10 -0.94 5.36 22.55
N VAL A 11 -1.37 4.63 23.58
CA VAL A 11 -0.97 4.91 24.97
C VAL A 11 0.29 4.11 25.29
N VAL A 12 1.37 4.83 25.60
CA VAL A 12 2.67 4.25 26.00
C VAL A 12 2.93 4.50 27.49
N HIS A 13 3.31 3.45 28.21
CA HIS A 13 3.76 3.54 29.60
C HIS A 13 5.04 2.73 29.78
N ALA A 14 6.05 3.36 30.39
CA ALA A 14 7.37 2.74 30.62
C ALA A 14 8.00 2.10 29.36
N GLY A 15 7.81 2.73 28.19
CA GLY A 15 8.36 2.26 26.91
C GLY A 15 7.57 1.11 26.25
N ALA A 16 6.43 0.71 26.81
CA ALA A 16 5.55 -0.31 26.25
C ALA A 16 4.20 0.29 25.84
N ILE A 17 3.64 -0.20 24.73
CA ILE A 17 2.25 0.09 24.36
C ILE A 17 1.34 -0.62 25.37
N VAL A 18 0.49 0.15 26.06
CA VAL A 18 -0.43 -0.36 27.08
C VAL A 18 -1.90 -0.21 26.71
N GLY A 19 -2.21 0.49 25.62
CA GLY A 19 -3.59 0.64 25.15
C GLY A 19 -3.70 1.42 23.85
N LEU A 20 -4.89 1.32 23.26
CA LEU A 20 -5.33 2.11 22.11
C LEU A 20 -6.63 2.83 22.47
N SER A 21 -6.75 4.08 22.07
CA SER A 21 -7.97 4.89 22.18
C SER A 21 -8.54 5.18 20.80
N ASP A 22 -9.76 5.72 20.77
CA ASP A 22 -10.43 6.17 19.55
C ASP A 22 -10.83 5.05 18.58
N TRP A 23 -11.85 4.29 18.99
CA TRP A 23 -12.33 3.11 18.27
C TRP A 23 -13.56 3.39 17.38
N ASP A 24 -13.90 4.65 17.14
CA ASP A 24 -15.07 5.05 16.37
C ASP A 24 -14.93 4.73 14.86
N GLU A 25 -13.71 4.72 14.33
CA GLU A 25 -13.38 4.28 12.96
C GLU A 25 -13.15 2.76 12.82
N ALA A 26 -13.31 2.00 13.91
CA ALA A 26 -13.05 0.57 13.90
C ALA A 26 -13.98 -0.19 12.95
N SER A 27 -13.40 -1.07 12.13
CA SER A 27 -14.14 -1.81 11.11
C SER A 27 -13.55 -3.19 10.81
N LEU A 28 -14.34 -4.04 10.14
CA LEU A 28 -13.87 -5.34 9.65
C LEU A 28 -13.22 -5.18 8.27
N ALA A 29 -11.93 -5.47 8.19
CA ALA A 29 -11.15 -5.44 6.96
C ALA A 29 -9.95 -6.39 7.07
N PRO A 30 -9.29 -6.72 5.95
CA PRO A 30 -8.04 -7.45 5.97
C PRO A 30 -6.97 -6.70 6.80
N PRO A 31 -6.15 -7.42 7.59
CA PRO A 31 -5.10 -6.81 8.42
C PRO A 31 -4.07 -6.00 7.62
N GLU A 32 -3.87 -6.32 6.34
CA GLU A 32 -2.99 -5.60 5.42
C GLU A 32 -3.38 -4.13 5.27
N TRP A 33 -4.67 -3.80 5.42
CA TRP A 33 -5.16 -2.43 5.32
C TRP A 33 -4.63 -1.56 6.46
N GLU A 34 -4.77 -2.04 7.70
CA GLU A 34 -4.23 -1.40 8.89
C GLU A 34 -2.69 -1.36 8.84
N LEU A 35 -2.06 -2.47 8.46
CA LEU A 35 -0.61 -2.57 8.40
C LEU A 35 0.00 -1.56 7.42
N ALA A 36 -0.55 -1.43 6.22
CA ALA A 36 -0.08 -0.47 5.23
C ALA A 36 -0.25 0.97 5.73
N GLY A 37 -1.37 1.26 6.41
CA GLY A 37 -1.58 2.52 7.08
C GLY A 37 -0.53 2.78 8.15
N ALA A 38 -0.42 1.90 9.14
CA ALA A 38 0.54 2.02 10.23
C ALA A 38 1.97 2.20 9.70
N ALA A 39 2.40 1.36 8.75
CA ALA A 39 3.73 1.48 8.17
C ALA A 39 3.98 2.84 7.52
N TRP A 40 2.97 3.41 6.85
CA TRP A 40 3.06 4.74 6.25
C TRP A 40 3.23 5.85 7.29
N GLU A 41 2.47 5.77 8.39
CA GLU A 41 2.51 6.73 9.49
C GLU A 41 3.83 6.65 10.25
N TRP A 42 4.15 5.47 10.78
CA TRP A 42 5.32 5.25 11.63
C TRP A 42 6.65 5.29 10.86
N GLY A 43 6.59 5.12 9.54
CA GLY A 43 7.73 5.29 8.64
C GLY A 43 7.98 6.73 8.17
N ASP A 44 7.20 7.71 8.64
CA ASP A 44 7.25 9.12 8.19
C ASP A 44 7.13 9.24 6.66
N GLY A 45 6.29 8.39 6.07
CA GLY A 45 6.18 8.29 4.62
C GLY A 45 5.59 9.57 4.01
N GLN A 46 4.69 10.25 4.73
CA GLN A 46 4.06 11.48 4.23
C GLN A 46 5.04 12.64 4.08
N THR A 47 6.03 12.73 4.96
CA THR A 47 7.04 13.79 4.91
C THR A 47 8.15 13.44 3.93
N THR A 48 8.63 12.19 3.97
CA THR A 48 9.86 11.80 3.26
C THR A 48 9.61 11.27 1.85
N LEU A 49 8.45 10.63 1.62
CA LEU A 49 8.18 9.75 0.47
C LEU A 49 9.18 8.60 0.29
N ASP A 50 10.08 8.40 1.26
CA ASP A 50 11.00 7.27 1.30
C ASP A 50 10.31 6.09 1.97
N LEU A 51 10.14 5.00 1.23
CA LEU A 51 9.47 3.81 1.72
C LEU A 51 10.39 2.85 2.48
N THR A 52 11.65 3.21 2.72
CA THR A 52 12.60 2.35 3.43
C THR A 52 12.11 2.01 4.84
N ALA A 53 11.74 3.02 5.64
CA ALA A 53 11.21 2.81 6.99
C ALA A 53 9.82 2.15 6.98
N VAL A 54 9.00 2.46 5.96
CA VAL A 54 7.70 1.81 5.74
C VAL A 54 7.87 0.31 5.51
N HIS A 55 8.82 -0.09 4.65
CA HIS A 55 9.13 -1.51 4.40
C HIS A 55 9.66 -2.18 5.67
N GLN A 56 10.57 -1.52 6.38
CA GLN A 56 11.11 -2.07 7.63
C GLN A 56 10.01 -2.32 8.66
N PHE A 57 9.04 -1.41 8.79
CA PHE A 57 7.89 -1.61 9.69
C PHE A 57 7.06 -2.83 9.30
N VAL A 58 6.79 -3.02 7.99
CA VAL A 58 6.06 -4.20 7.49
C VAL A 58 6.82 -5.48 7.81
N ASP A 59 8.14 -5.50 7.55
CA ASP A 59 8.99 -6.66 7.79
C ASP A 59 9.04 -7.00 9.29
N ASP A 60 9.21 -6.01 10.16
CA ASP A 60 9.23 -6.19 11.62
C ASP A 60 7.89 -6.76 12.13
N TYR A 61 6.76 -6.24 11.62
CA TYR A 61 5.42 -6.74 11.96
C TYR A 61 5.24 -8.21 11.55
N LEU A 62 5.64 -8.57 10.33
CA LEU A 62 5.53 -9.95 9.84
C LEU A 62 6.48 -10.89 10.60
N HIS A 63 7.71 -10.44 10.88
CA HIS A 63 8.69 -11.20 11.65
C HIS A 63 8.22 -11.49 13.08
N ALA A 64 7.49 -10.55 13.70
CA ALA A 64 6.88 -10.72 15.01
C ALA A 64 5.67 -11.68 15.01
N GLY A 65 5.30 -12.28 13.87
CA GLY A 65 4.16 -13.18 13.75
C GLY A 65 2.83 -12.45 13.62
N GLY A 66 2.85 -11.24 13.05
CA GLY A 66 1.66 -10.46 12.75
C GLY A 66 0.63 -11.22 11.91
N THR A 67 -0.61 -10.73 11.91
CA THR A 67 -1.76 -11.45 11.32
C THR A 67 -1.94 -11.21 9.82
N ALA A 68 -1.21 -10.24 9.26
CA ALA A 68 -1.20 -9.96 7.83
C ALA A 68 -0.40 -11.00 7.04
N THR A 69 -0.80 -11.18 5.79
CA THR A 69 0.00 -11.88 4.79
C THR A 69 1.06 -10.96 4.20
N SER A 70 2.04 -11.53 3.49
CA SER A 70 3.10 -10.76 2.83
C SER A 70 2.51 -9.81 1.78
N ILE A 71 2.93 -8.54 1.80
CA ILE A 71 2.44 -7.49 0.90
C ILE A 71 3.56 -7.11 -0.07
N ASP A 72 3.34 -7.24 -1.38
CA ASP A 72 4.30 -6.73 -2.36
C ASP A 72 4.27 -5.18 -2.45
N GLU A 73 5.32 -4.60 -3.03
CA GLU A 73 5.45 -3.13 -3.11
C GLU A 73 4.30 -2.44 -3.86
N THR A 74 3.73 -3.09 -4.88
CA THR A 74 2.59 -2.52 -5.62
C THR A 74 1.35 -2.50 -4.75
N THR A 75 1.08 -3.59 -4.05
CA THR A 75 -0.05 -3.73 -3.13
C THR A 75 0.09 -2.76 -1.96
N LEU A 76 1.28 -2.66 -1.36
CA LEU A 76 1.57 -1.71 -0.28
C LEU A 76 1.27 -0.28 -0.73
N LYS A 77 1.83 0.15 -1.87
CA LYS A 77 1.56 1.48 -2.42
C LYS A 77 0.07 1.71 -2.70
N GLN A 78 -0.66 0.71 -3.20
CA GLN A 78 -2.09 0.85 -3.44
C GLN A 78 -2.91 0.96 -2.16
N LEU A 79 -2.56 0.21 -1.12
CA LEU A 79 -3.23 0.29 0.19
C LEU A 79 -2.99 1.66 0.84
N ILE A 80 -1.76 2.16 0.82
CA ILE A 80 -1.44 3.52 1.30
C ILE A 80 -2.23 4.58 0.51
N ARG A 81 -2.27 4.47 -0.82
CA ARG A 81 -3.09 5.37 -1.65
C ARG A 81 -4.58 5.28 -1.32
N ALA A 82 -5.08 4.10 -0.98
CA ALA A 82 -6.48 3.93 -0.63
C ALA A 82 -6.79 4.58 0.73
N ARG A 83 -5.90 4.44 1.72
CA ARG A 83 -5.94 5.15 3.00
C ARG A 83 -5.99 6.66 2.81
N ILE A 84 -5.00 7.23 2.12
CA ILE A 84 -4.94 8.68 1.86
C ILE A 84 -6.22 9.19 1.18
N ARG A 85 -6.79 8.42 0.24
CA ARG A 85 -8.03 8.81 -0.42
C ARG A 85 -9.22 8.83 0.56
N SER A 86 -9.28 7.87 1.47
CA SER A 86 -10.33 7.77 2.47
C SER A 86 -10.27 8.95 3.44
N GLU A 87 -9.08 9.26 3.95
CA GLU A 87 -8.85 10.38 4.88
C GLU A 87 -9.21 11.72 4.25
N VAL A 88 -8.65 12.02 3.07
CA VAL A 88 -9.00 13.26 2.35
C VAL A 88 -10.50 13.35 2.08
N ALA A 89 -11.17 12.22 1.80
CA ALA A 89 -12.62 12.22 1.58
C ALA A 89 -13.40 12.46 2.87
N TYR A 90 -12.96 11.87 3.98
CA TYR A 90 -13.53 12.06 5.31
C TYR A 90 -13.39 13.51 5.76
N ASP A 91 -12.17 14.05 5.78
CA ASP A 91 -11.87 15.43 6.20
C ASP A 91 -12.72 16.44 5.43
N ARG A 92 -12.85 16.26 4.11
CA ARG A 92 -13.68 17.14 3.27
C ARG A 92 -15.18 17.00 3.53
N ALA A 93 -15.63 15.85 4.01
CA ALA A 93 -17.03 15.64 4.37
C ALA A 93 -17.35 16.16 5.77
N THR A 94 -16.36 16.29 6.65
CA THR A 94 -16.52 16.68 8.05
C THR A 94 -16.10 18.12 8.34
N ILE A 95 -15.27 18.76 7.50
CA ILE A 95 -14.92 20.18 7.62
C ILE A 95 -16.20 21.02 7.70
N THR A 96 -16.31 21.78 8.79
CA THR A 96 -17.31 22.85 8.94
C THR A 96 -16.63 24.21 8.79
N GLY A 97 -17.40 25.28 8.55
CA GLY A 97 -16.87 26.54 8.00
C GLY A 97 -15.69 27.20 8.71
N ASP A 98 -15.54 27.01 10.03
CA ASP A 98 -14.42 27.57 10.82
C ASP A 98 -13.23 26.59 10.96
N ASP A 99 -13.34 25.35 10.47
CA ASP A 99 -12.34 24.28 10.58
C ASP A 99 -11.38 24.21 9.38
N ASP A 100 -11.48 25.12 8.40
CA ASP A 100 -10.59 25.14 7.23
C ASP A 100 -9.37 26.04 7.47
N THR A 101 -8.45 25.56 8.33
CA THR A 101 -7.23 26.31 8.64
C THR A 101 -6.19 26.20 7.50
N GLU A 102 -5.21 27.10 7.49
CA GLU A 102 -4.10 26.99 6.54
C GLU A 102 -3.26 25.73 6.76
N GLU A 103 -3.17 25.26 8.00
CA GLU A 103 -2.45 24.05 8.38
C GLU A 103 -3.13 22.80 7.80
N ASP A 104 -4.47 22.73 7.90
CA ASP A 104 -5.26 21.62 7.33
C ASP A 104 -5.14 21.57 5.81
N ARG A 105 -5.21 22.73 5.15
CA ARG A 105 -4.99 22.81 3.69
C ARG A 105 -3.59 22.33 3.32
N ALA A 106 -2.55 22.78 4.03
CA ALA A 106 -1.18 22.34 3.78
C ALA A 106 -1.00 20.84 4.03
N TYR A 107 -1.66 20.29 5.04
CA TYR A 107 -1.65 18.85 5.33
C TYR A 107 -2.32 18.04 4.22
N GLN A 108 -3.52 18.42 3.79
CA GLN A 108 -4.20 17.79 2.64
C GLN A 108 -3.37 17.91 1.36
N GLU A 109 -2.66 19.03 1.13
CA GLU A 109 -1.81 19.19 -0.04
C GLU A 109 -0.65 18.19 -0.04
N ARG A 110 -0.02 17.95 1.13
CA ARG A 110 1.00 16.89 1.30
C ARG A 110 0.41 15.50 1.03
N GLN A 111 -0.76 15.20 1.56
CA GLN A 111 -1.46 13.94 1.31
C GLN A 111 -1.70 13.72 -0.20
N LEU A 112 -2.21 14.73 -0.91
CA LEU A 112 -2.47 14.63 -2.35
C LEU A 112 -1.18 14.50 -3.18
N CYS A 113 -0.09 15.14 -2.75
CA CYS A 113 1.23 14.95 -3.35
C CYS A 113 1.73 13.51 -3.17
N ALA A 114 1.67 12.96 -1.96
CA ALA A 114 2.01 11.57 -1.67
C ALA A 114 1.14 10.60 -2.46
N PHE A 115 -0.18 10.83 -2.51
CA PHE A 115 -1.11 10.05 -3.31
C PHE A 115 -0.69 10.02 -4.77
N ARG A 116 -0.19 11.11 -5.36
CA ARG A 116 0.29 11.10 -6.75
C ARG A 116 1.61 10.37 -6.90
N ALA A 117 2.56 10.61 -6.00
CA ALA A 117 3.90 10.02 -6.02
C ALA A 117 3.87 8.48 -5.92
N LEU A 118 2.96 7.93 -5.11
CA LEU A 118 2.84 6.48 -4.89
C LEU A 118 2.19 5.72 -6.05
N ARG A 119 1.86 6.38 -7.17
CA ARG A 119 1.25 5.71 -8.33
C ARG A 119 2.20 4.64 -8.88
N PRO A 120 1.79 3.37 -8.99
CA PRO A 120 2.62 2.35 -9.62
C PRO A 120 2.96 2.75 -11.04
N VAL A 121 4.21 2.51 -11.43
CA VAL A 121 4.61 2.64 -12.82
C VAL A 121 3.97 1.48 -13.56
N ALA A 122 3.30 1.77 -14.68
CA ALA A 122 2.75 0.71 -15.53
C ALA A 122 3.89 -0.24 -15.91
N ARG A 123 3.71 -1.55 -15.68
CA ARG A 123 4.64 -2.55 -16.21
C ARG A 123 4.64 -2.41 -17.74
N MET A 124 5.75 -1.94 -18.31
CA MET A 124 6.01 -2.15 -19.73
C MET A 124 6.06 -3.66 -19.94
N SER A 125 5.03 -4.23 -20.56
CA SER A 125 5.04 -5.61 -21.00
C SER A 125 6.25 -5.79 -21.92
N ALA A 126 7.23 -6.59 -21.48
CA ALA A 126 8.29 -7.04 -22.38
C ALA A 126 7.60 -7.86 -23.48
N SER A 127 7.53 -7.28 -24.68
CA SER A 127 7.03 -7.97 -25.87
C SER A 127 7.86 -9.23 -26.06
N THR A 128 7.16 -10.36 -26.03
CA THR A 128 7.66 -11.70 -26.36
C THR A 128 8.46 -11.64 -27.66
N ALA A 129 9.76 -11.95 -27.58
CA ALA A 129 10.52 -12.32 -28.75
C ALA A 129 9.99 -13.68 -29.22
N GLU A 130 9.18 -13.67 -30.28
CA GLU A 130 8.73 -14.88 -30.95
C GLU A 130 9.95 -15.70 -31.39
N HIS A 131 10.05 -16.89 -30.82
CA HIS A 131 10.98 -17.92 -31.21
C HIS A 131 10.57 -18.45 -32.59
N GLN A 132 11.20 -17.94 -33.64
CA GLN A 132 10.99 -18.42 -35.00
C GLN A 132 11.60 -19.82 -35.13
N VAL A 133 10.76 -20.85 -34.98
CA VAL A 133 11.14 -22.25 -35.21
C VAL A 133 11.33 -22.47 -36.72
N PRO A 134 12.49 -22.98 -37.18
CA PRO A 134 12.68 -23.31 -38.58
C PRO A 134 11.88 -24.57 -38.95
N SER A 135 11.01 -24.42 -39.96
CA SER A 135 10.26 -25.49 -40.60
C SER A 135 11.20 -26.55 -41.17
N THR A 136 11.25 -27.74 -40.56
CA THR A 136 11.93 -28.90 -41.12
C THR A 136 11.03 -29.57 -42.16
N GLY A 137 11.54 -29.64 -43.39
CA GLY A 137 10.84 -30.14 -44.56
C GLY A 137 10.35 -31.59 -44.45
N SER A 138 9.20 -31.81 -45.08
CA SER A 138 8.56 -33.10 -45.34
C SER A 138 9.51 -34.08 -46.06
N THR A 139 9.65 -35.28 -45.51
CA THR A 139 10.27 -36.43 -46.18
C THR A 139 9.17 -37.28 -46.84
N PRO A 140 9.31 -37.78 -48.09
CA PRO A 140 8.27 -38.56 -48.75
C PRO A 140 8.25 -40.03 -48.30
N SER A 141 7.04 -40.56 -48.19
CA SER A 141 6.70 -41.93 -47.80
C SER A 141 7.03 -42.96 -48.90
N PRO A 142 7.52 -44.18 -48.58
CA PRO A 142 7.82 -45.20 -49.58
C PRO A 142 6.58 -45.99 -50.00
N ARG A 143 6.37 -46.13 -51.32
CA ARG A 143 5.41 -47.08 -51.93
C ARG A 143 5.84 -48.51 -51.60
N ARG A 144 4.91 -49.31 -51.06
CA ARG A 144 5.03 -50.78 -51.01
C ARG A 144 4.51 -51.37 -52.32
N SER A 145 5.32 -52.23 -52.92
CA SER A 145 4.93 -53.15 -53.99
C SER A 145 4.15 -54.33 -53.41
N ASN A 146 3.09 -54.73 -54.09
CA ASN A 146 2.60 -56.11 -54.21
C ASN A 146 1.99 -56.26 -55.60
#